data_AF-A0A5C9DZL2-F1
#
_entry.id   AF-A0A5C9DZL2-F1
#
_cell.length_a   1.000
_cell.length_b   1.000
_cell.length_c   1.000
_cell.angle_alpha   90.00
_cell.angle_beta   90.00
_cell.angle_gamma   90.00
#
_symmetry.space_group_name_H-M   'P 1'
#
loop_
_entity.id
_entity.type
_entity.pdbx_description
1 polymer ?
#
loop_
_entity_poly.entity_id
_entity_poly.type
_entity_poly.pdbx_seq_one_letter_code
_entity_poly.pdbx_strand_id
1 'polypeptide(L)'
;MMSFSTRWRLSIWNIFKAFIQIGFSLSFTMPNSKIIFVYNADSGILNATKDFFHRLISPDTYQCNLCAVTYNNTGMISEWKSFLDSLDISVEILHKDEFNNRHNFDNPSFPSAFLLKNGKLSYFISAEKMNSVSSVDELIDMVRAKMQEESETS
;
A
#
# COMPACT_ATOMS: atom_id res chain seq x y z
N MET A 1 -50.75 30.54 25.34
CA MET A 1 -49.66 30.21 26.28
C MET A 1 -49.06 28.89 25.87
N MET A 2 -47.74 28.90 25.57
CA MET A 2 -46.77 27.77 25.49
C MET A 2 -47.06 26.63 24.47
N SER A 3 -46.29 26.47 23.39
CA SER A 3 -44.95 25.81 23.27
C SER A 3 -45.02 24.29 23.53
N PHE A 4 -44.42 23.35 22.78
CA PHE A 4 -43.11 23.29 22.12
C PHE A 4 -43.06 22.17 21.04
N SER A 5 -42.23 22.41 20.01
CA SER A 5 -41.34 21.52 19.24
C SER A 5 -41.80 20.16 18.67
N THR A 6 -41.91 20.15 17.35
CA THR A 6 -41.19 19.28 16.38
C THR A 6 -40.21 18.23 16.94
N ARG A 7 -40.40 16.97 16.52
CA ARG A 7 -39.34 15.96 16.46
C ARG A 7 -39.32 15.25 15.12
N TRP A 8 -38.17 15.41 14.47
CA TRP A 8 -37.78 14.97 13.14
C TRP A 8 -37.52 13.45 13.05
N ARG A 9 -37.75 12.87 11.87
CA ARG A 9 -36.92 11.77 11.35
C ARG A 9 -37.08 11.62 9.82
N LEU A 10 -36.53 12.58 9.07
CA LEU A 10 -36.34 12.41 7.64
C LEU A 10 -35.10 11.52 7.43
N SER A 11 -35.32 10.41 6.73
CA SER A 11 -34.32 9.39 6.44
C SER A 11 -33.29 9.92 5.45
N ILE A 12 -32.03 9.94 5.87
CA ILE A 12 -30.85 10.43 5.15
C ILE A 12 -30.53 9.61 3.87
N TRP A 13 -31.32 8.59 3.57
CA TRP A 13 -31.09 7.68 2.43
C TRP A 13 -31.60 8.19 1.06
N ASN A 14 -32.38 9.28 1.00
CA ASN A 14 -32.99 9.75 -0.26
C ASN A 14 -32.27 10.92 -0.96
N ILE A 15 -31.09 11.35 -0.52
CA ILE A 15 -30.32 12.42 -1.18
C ILE A 15 -29.29 11.88 -2.18
N PHE A 16 -28.93 10.60 -2.11
CA PHE A 16 -27.90 10.01 -2.99
C PHE A 16 -28.35 9.64 -4.42
N LYS A 17 -29.65 9.75 -4.75
CA LYS A 17 -30.17 9.37 -6.09
C LYS A 17 -30.62 10.53 -6.99
N ALA A 18 -30.48 11.79 -6.55
CA ALA A 18 -31.07 12.93 -7.26
C ALA A 18 -30.09 13.87 -7.99
N PHE A 19 -28.83 13.47 -8.20
CA PHE A 19 -27.82 14.31 -8.87
C PHE A 19 -27.20 13.72 -10.16
N ILE A 20 -27.85 12.73 -10.80
CA ILE A 20 -27.41 12.22 -12.11
C ILE A 20 -28.38 12.70 -13.22
N GLN A 21 -28.52 14.01 -13.42
CA GLN A 21 -29.23 14.53 -14.62
C GLN A 21 -28.79 15.93 -15.08
N ILE A 22 -27.70 16.51 -14.57
CA ILE A 22 -27.25 17.83 -15.05
C ILE A 22 -25.72 17.85 -15.19
N GLY A 23 -25.25 17.63 -16.42
CA GLY A 23 -24.04 18.21 -17.03
C GLY A 23 -22.84 18.57 -16.14
N PHE A 24 -22.39 17.68 -15.27
CA PHE A 24 -21.08 17.83 -14.66
C PHE A 24 -20.08 17.10 -15.55
N SER A 25 -19.19 17.83 -16.21
CA SER A 25 -17.95 17.26 -16.73
C SER A 25 -17.19 16.74 -15.52
N LEU A 26 -17.50 15.53 -15.08
CA LEU A 26 -16.76 14.83 -14.05
C LEU A 26 -15.44 14.45 -14.73
N SER A 27 -14.47 15.37 -14.69
CA SER A 27 -13.09 14.95 -14.63
C SER A 27 -13.02 14.10 -13.36
N PHE A 28 -13.26 12.81 -13.52
CA PHE A 28 -12.93 11.81 -12.52
C PHE A 28 -11.41 11.87 -12.41
N THR A 29 -10.91 12.78 -11.57
CA THR A 29 -9.51 12.80 -11.19
C THR A 29 -9.29 11.48 -10.48
N MET A 30 -8.72 10.50 -11.20
CA MET A 30 -8.18 9.32 -10.57
C MET A 30 -7.27 9.81 -9.44
N PRO A 31 -7.36 9.25 -8.23
CA PRO A 31 -6.43 9.60 -7.19
C PRO A 31 -5.03 9.30 -7.73
N ASN A 32 -4.22 10.34 -7.95
CA ASN A 32 -2.84 10.23 -8.43
C ASN A 32 -1.92 9.77 -7.30
N SER A 33 -2.41 8.84 -6.47
CA SER A 33 -1.73 8.29 -5.31
C SER A 33 -1.59 6.77 -5.44
N LYS A 34 -0.37 6.27 -5.27
CA LYS A 34 -0.05 4.84 -5.30
C LYS A 34 1.00 4.53 -4.23
N ILE A 35 0.87 3.38 -3.56
CA ILE A 35 1.91 2.83 -2.71
C ILE A 35 2.71 1.81 -3.51
N ILE A 36 4.03 1.93 -3.47
CA ILE A 36 4.98 1.06 -4.17
C ILE A 36 5.79 0.32 -3.11
N PHE A 37 5.53 -0.97 -2.93
CA PHE A 37 6.35 -1.84 -2.09
C PHE A 37 7.53 -2.36 -2.90
N VAL A 38 8.74 -2.22 -2.36
CA VAL A 38 9.97 -2.59 -3.06
C VAL A 38 10.73 -3.63 -2.27
N TYR A 39 10.84 -4.83 -2.84
CA TYR A 39 11.66 -5.90 -2.30
C TYR A 39 13.15 -5.61 -2.51
N ASN A 40 13.99 -6.00 -1.54
CA ASN A 40 15.44 -6.01 -1.68
C ASN A 40 15.92 -7.27 -2.41
N ALA A 41 15.43 -7.47 -3.63
CA ALA A 41 15.81 -8.55 -4.53
C ALA A 41 15.78 -8.01 -5.96
N ASP A 42 16.54 -8.62 -6.87
CA ASP A 42 16.52 -8.29 -8.30
C ASP A 42 15.53 -9.21 -9.05
N SER A 43 14.79 -8.65 -10.02
CA SER A 43 13.72 -9.34 -10.75
C SER A 43 14.18 -10.61 -11.48
N GLY A 44 15.43 -10.66 -11.94
CA GLY A 44 16.01 -11.81 -12.63
C GLY A 44 16.30 -13.03 -11.75
N ILE A 45 16.31 -12.86 -10.42
CA ILE A 45 16.61 -13.96 -9.47
C ILE A 45 15.34 -14.71 -9.06
N LEU A 46 14.14 -14.14 -9.32
CA LEU A 46 12.85 -14.73 -8.95
C LEU A 46 12.33 -15.82 -9.92
N ASN A 47 13.18 -16.38 -10.77
CA ASN A 47 12.83 -17.51 -11.65
C ASN A 47 12.68 -18.82 -10.84
N ALA A 48 11.57 -18.91 -10.11
CA ALA A 48 10.79 -20.10 -9.77
C ALA A 48 11.54 -21.44 -9.60
N THR A 49 12.56 -21.50 -8.76
CA THR A 49 13.12 -22.78 -8.30
C THR A 49 13.08 -22.88 -6.79
N LYS A 50 12.82 -24.08 -6.28
CA LYS A 50 12.77 -24.41 -4.84
C LYS A 50 14.08 -24.06 -4.11
N ASP A 51 15.19 -24.06 -4.85
CA ASP A 51 16.53 -23.66 -4.43
C ASP A 51 16.66 -22.15 -4.15
N PHE A 52 15.78 -21.33 -4.73
CA PHE A 52 15.80 -19.88 -4.58
C PHE A 52 15.14 -19.40 -3.28
N PHE A 53 14.15 -20.11 -2.74
CA PHE A 53 13.64 -19.84 -1.39
C PHE A 53 14.74 -20.01 -0.33
N HIS A 54 15.62 -21.02 -0.48
CA HIS A 54 16.78 -21.15 0.38
C HIS A 54 17.81 -20.02 0.22
N ARG A 55 17.85 -19.31 -0.92
CA ARG A 55 18.68 -18.11 -1.12
C ARG A 55 18.03 -16.84 -0.56
N LEU A 56 16.70 -16.72 -0.64
CA LEU A 56 15.94 -15.69 0.08
C LEU A 56 16.04 -15.84 1.60
N ILE A 57 16.34 -17.06 2.07
CA ILE A 57 16.56 -17.42 3.48
C ILE A 57 18.08 -17.53 3.80
N SER A 58 18.97 -17.39 2.81
CA SER A 58 20.41 -17.51 3.02
C SER A 58 20.95 -16.21 3.63
N PRO A 59 21.49 -16.22 4.85
CA PRO A 59 21.87 -15.02 5.60
C PRO A 59 22.88 -14.10 4.89
N ASP A 60 23.67 -14.65 3.97
CA ASP A 60 24.82 -13.97 3.37
C ASP A 60 24.54 -13.35 1.99
N THR A 61 23.36 -13.58 1.39
CA THR A 61 22.99 -12.94 0.11
C THR A 61 21.54 -12.48 0.13
N TYR A 62 21.36 -11.19 0.42
CA TYR A 62 20.11 -10.42 0.40
C TYR A 62 19.11 -10.68 1.54
N GLN A 63 19.32 -10.03 2.67
CA GLN A 63 18.30 -9.87 3.72
C GLN A 63 17.17 -8.99 3.20
N CYS A 64 16.12 -9.61 2.66
CA CYS A 64 14.88 -8.95 2.31
C CYS A 64 13.81 -9.32 3.35
N ASN A 65 13.70 -8.53 4.43
CA ASN A 65 12.72 -8.79 5.48
C ASN A 65 11.27 -8.76 4.93
N LEU A 66 10.97 -7.80 4.06
CA LEU A 66 9.66 -7.70 3.40
C LEU A 66 9.31 -8.98 2.62
N CYS A 67 10.29 -9.61 1.96
CA CYS A 67 10.10 -10.89 1.29
C CYS A 67 9.80 -11.99 2.31
N ALA A 68 10.59 -12.08 3.38
CA ALA A 68 10.47 -13.10 4.42
C ALA A 68 9.11 -13.06 5.15
N VAL A 69 8.56 -11.87 5.38
CA VAL A 69 7.27 -11.71 6.08
C VAL A 69 6.05 -11.78 5.16
N THR A 70 6.22 -11.74 3.84
CA THR A 70 5.09 -11.74 2.86
C THR A 70 5.02 -12.98 1.98
N TYR A 71 6.04 -13.85 1.99
CA TYR A 71 6.08 -15.09 1.20
C TYR A 71 6.31 -16.33 2.07
N ASN A 72 5.76 -17.45 1.59
CA ASN A 72 6.03 -18.78 2.09
C ASN A 72 6.33 -19.74 0.91
N ASN A 73 6.53 -21.03 1.20
CA ASN A 73 6.85 -22.05 0.19
C ASN A 73 5.82 -22.19 -0.95
N THR A 74 4.62 -21.67 -0.77
CA THR A 74 3.54 -21.72 -1.77
C THR A 74 3.31 -20.41 -2.51
N GLY A 75 4.01 -19.34 -2.13
CA GLY A 75 3.89 -18.02 -2.75
C GLY A 75 3.59 -16.93 -1.74
N MET A 76 2.94 -15.86 -2.19
CA MET A 76 2.54 -14.75 -1.34
C MET A 76 1.50 -15.20 -0.31
N ILE A 77 1.69 -14.80 0.93
CA ILE A 77 0.78 -15.09 2.05
C ILE A 77 -0.60 -14.47 1.75
N SER A 78 -1.66 -15.24 1.95
CA SER A 78 -3.04 -14.87 1.59
C SER A 78 -3.54 -13.62 2.31
N GLU A 79 -3.13 -13.45 3.56
CA GLU A 79 -3.49 -12.35 4.46
C GLU A 79 -2.90 -11.05 3.93
N TRP A 80 -1.64 -11.08 3.50
CA TRP A 80 -1.00 -9.93 2.86
C TRP A 80 -1.69 -9.55 1.55
N LYS A 81 -1.93 -10.54 0.68
CA LYS A 81 -2.61 -10.31 -0.59
C LYS A 81 -4.01 -9.72 -0.39
N SER A 82 -4.81 -10.32 0.49
CA SER A 82 -6.18 -9.88 0.78
C SER A 82 -6.19 -8.47 1.39
N PHE A 83 -5.19 -8.15 2.21
CA PHE A 83 -5.03 -6.81 2.73
C PHE A 83 -4.72 -5.80 1.63
N LEU A 84 -3.76 -6.08 0.74
CA LEU A 84 -3.45 -5.20 -0.38
C LEU A 84 -4.66 -4.96 -1.30
N ASP A 85 -5.42 -6.02 -1.60
CA ASP A 85 -6.64 -5.95 -2.42
C ASP A 85 -7.77 -5.16 -1.73
N SER A 86 -7.71 -4.99 -0.40
CA SER A 86 -8.70 -4.22 0.38
C SER A 86 -8.41 -2.72 0.47
N LEU A 87 -7.23 -2.26 0.04
CA LEU A 87 -6.83 -0.86 0.14
C LEU A 87 -7.54 -0.01 -0.93
N ASP A 88 -8.06 1.15 -0.54
CA ASP A 88 -8.66 2.15 -1.44
C ASP A 88 -7.62 3.00 -2.18
N ILE A 89 -6.36 2.55 -2.19
CA ILE A 89 -5.24 3.19 -2.87
C ILE A 89 -4.57 2.16 -3.79
N SER A 90 -4.14 2.59 -4.98
CA SER A 90 -3.41 1.72 -5.90
C SER A 90 -2.13 1.21 -5.23
N VAL A 91 -1.88 -0.10 -5.34
CA VAL A 91 -0.65 -0.73 -4.86
C VAL A 91 0.13 -1.31 -6.03
N GLU A 92 1.44 -1.14 -6.00
CA GLU A 92 2.38 -1.79 -6.91
C GLU A 92 3.49 -2.46 -6.08
N ILE A 93 3.96 -3.61 -6.57
CA ILE A 93 5.04 -4.38 -5.94
C ILE A 93 6.15 -4.50 -6.97
N LEU A 94 7.36 -4.10 -6.59
CA LEU A 94 8.55 -4.09 -7.44
C LEU A 94 9.74 -4.76 -6.76
N HIS A 95 10.66 -5.23 -7.58
CA HIS A 95 12.04 -5.51 -7.20
C HIS A 95 12.88 -4.22 -7.23
N LYS A 96 14.03 -4.23 -6.55
CA LYS A 96 14.86 -3.01 -6.43
C LYS A 96 15.37 -2.51 -7.79
N ASP A 97 15.71 -3.43 -8.70
CA ASP A 97 16.13 -3.11 -10.06
C ASP A 97 14.97 -2.51 -10.86
N GLU A 98 13.76 -3.07 -10.75
CA GLU A 98 12.57 -2.52 -11.39
C GLU A 98 12.25 -1.11 -10.88
N PHE A 99 12.36 -0.89 -9.57
CA PHE A 99 12.15 0.43 -8.98
C PHE A 99 13.18 1.44 -9.49
N ASN A 100 14.47 1.10 -9.44
CA ASN A 100 15.55 1.97 -9.90
C ASN A 100 15.46 2.28 -11.41
N ASN A 101 14.91 1.36 -12.20
CA ASN A 101 14.70 1.57 -13.64
C ASN A 101 13.48 2.46 -13.94
N ARG A 102 12.42 2.40 -13.12
CA ARG A 102 11.15 3.11 -13.36
C ARG A 102 11.05 4.45 -12.64
N HIS A 103 11.80 4.65 -11.56
CA HIS A 103 11.67 5.80 -10.68
C HIS A 103 13.02 6.44 -10.37
N ASN A 104 13.06 7.76 -10.40
CA ASN A 104 14.20 8.52 -9.91
C ASN A 104 13.99 8.87 -8.43
N PHE A 105 14.75 8.22 -7.55
CA PHE A 105 14.78 8.52 -6.12
C PHE A 105 16.25 8.57 -5.69
N ASP A 106 16.62 9.56 -4.89
CA ASP A 106 18.03 9.72 -4.50
C ASP A 106 18.41 8.67 -3.44
N ASN A 107 19.40 7.85 -3.77
CA ASN A 107 19.97 6.80 -2.91
C ASN A 107 18.93 6.00 -2.08
N PRO A 108 17.96 5.31 -2.72
CA PRO A 108 16.92 4.58 -2.00
C PRO A 108 17.52 3.40 -1.23
N SER A 109 16.99 3.16 -0.03
CA SER A 109 17.30 1.96 0.76
C SER A 109 16.17 0.94 0.61
N PHE A 110 16.52 -0.34 0.59
CA PHE A 110 15.57 -1.45 0.42
C PHE A 110 15.75 -2.50 1.51
N PRO A 111 14.69 -3.25 1.88
CA PRO A 111 13.32 -3.16 1.36
C PRO A 111 12.58 -1.94 1.91
N SER A 112 11.71 -1.28 1.14
CA SER A 112 10.97 -0.08 1.57
C SER A 112 9.60 0.00 0.91
N ALA A 113 8.74 0.90 1.40
CA ALA A 113 7.53 1.32 0.68
C ALA A 113 7.57 2.82 0.38
N PHE A 114 7.14 3.20 -0.81
CA PHE A 114 7.11 4.58 -1.27
C PHE A 114 5.67 5.02 -1.58
N LEU A 115 5.35 6.27 -1.28
CA LEU A 115 4.10 6.91 -1.70
C LEU A 115 4.41 7.80 -2.90
N LEU A 116 3.80 7.49 -4.05
CA LEU A 116 3.75 8.35 -5.22
C LEU A 116 2.45 9.15 -5.17
N LYS A 117 2.50 10.44 -4.83
CA LYS A 117 1.32 11.32 -4.75
C LYS A 117 1.54 12.53 -5.66
N ASN A 118 0.64 12.75 -6.63
CA ASN A 118 0.72 13.85 -7.60
C ASN A 118 2.07 13.91 -8.35
N GLY A 119 2.61 12.74 -8.73
CA GLY A 119 3.90 12.62 -9.42
C GLY A 119 5.13 12.79 -8.53
N LYS A 120 4.95 13.07 -7.23
CA LYS A 120 6.05 13.18 -6.26
C LYS A 120 6.18 11.88 -5.47
N LEU A 121 7.38 11.32 -5.49
CA LEU A 121 7.73 10.12 -4.73
C LEU A 121 8.29 10.50 -3.36
N SER A 122 7.90 9.78 -2.31
CA SER A 122 8.34 9.97 -0.93
C SER A 122 8.35 8.64 -0.18
N TYR A 123 9.11 8.52 0.92
CA TYR A 123 9.04 7.33 1.76
C TYR A 123 7.68 7.24 2.44
N PHE A 124 7.01 6.10 2.27
CA PHE A 124 5.85 5.71 3.06
C PHE A 124 6.31 4.90 4.29
N ILE A 125 7.17 3.91 4.07
CA ILE A 125 7.85 3.12 5.11
C ILE A 125 9.33 3.01 4.72
N SER A 126 10.22 3.43 5.62
CA SER A 126 11.68 3.34 5.42
C SER A 126 12.19 1.91 5.57
N ALA A 127 13.39 1.65 5.06
CA ALA A 127 14.01 0.33 5.18
C ALA A 127 14.27 -0.10 6.62
N GLU A 128 14.63 0.84 7.50
CA GLU A 128 14.78 0.59 8.92
C GLU A 128 13.48 0.04 9.54
N LYS A 129 12.36 0.73 9.32
CA LYS A 129 11.05 0.29 9.83
C LYS A 129 10.58 -1.01 9.19
N MET A 130 10.81 -1.16 7.89
CA MET A 130 10.46 -2.39 7.17
C MET A 130 11.22 -3.61 7.72
N ASN A 131 12.49 -3.42 8.12
CA ASN A 131 13.32 -4.48 8.70
C ASN A 131 13.05 -4.74 10.18
N SER A 132 12.29 -3.90 10.87
CA SER A 132 11.93 -4.12 12.29
C SER A 132 10.68 -4.99 12.48
N VAL A 133 9.94 -5.26 11.40
CA VAL A 133 8.71 -6.06 11.43
C VAL A 133 9.03 -7.56 11.46
N SER A 134 8.38 -8.32 12.33
CA SER A 134 8.63 -9.76 12.48
C SER A 134 7.54 -10.65 11.89
N SER A 135 6.40 -10.09 11.49
CA SER A 135 5.27 -10.86 10.97
C SER A 135 4.43 -10.10 9.94
N VAL A 136 3.59 -10.83 9.19
CA VAL A 136 2.64 -10.25 8.26
C VAL A 136 1.62 -9.35 8.96
N ASP A 137 1.18 -9.72 10.17
CA ASP A 137 0.21 -8.95 10.94
C ASP A 137 0.80 -7.60 11.38
N GLU A 138 2.03 -7.61 11.88
CA GLU A 138 2.77 -6.37 12.22
C GLU A 138 2.98 -5.47 10.99
N LEU A 139 3.26 -6.05 9.82
CA LEU A 139 3.38 -5.28 8.57
C LEU A 139 2.05 -4.61 8.22
N ILE A 140 0.96 -5.37 8.28
CA ILE A 140 -0.39 -4.87 7.98
C ILE A 140 -0.74 -3.73 8.94
N ASP A 141 -0.50 -3.90 10.24
CA ASP A 141 -0.79 -2.87 11.23
C ASP A 141 0.07 -1.62 11.03
N MET A 142 1.34 -1.77 10.67
CA MET A 142 2.19 -0.64 10.30
C MET A 142 1.65 0.13 9.09
N VAL A 143 1.21 -0.57 8.03
CA VAL A 143 0.62 0.06 6.84
C VAL A 143 -0.66 0.80 7.22
N ARG A 144 -1.54 0.21 8.03
CA ARG A 144 -2.77 0.87 8.49
C ARG A 144 -2.48 2.14 9.28
N ALA A 145 -1.55 2.09 10.24
CA ALA A 145 -1.15 3.25 11.02
C ALA A 145 -0.62 4.37 10.11
N LYS A 146 0.23 4.02 9.15
CA LYS A 146 0.76 4.98 8.18
C LYS A 146 -0.31 5.59 7.28
N MET A 147 -1.30 4.81 6.84
CA MET A 147 -2.43 5.32 6.06
C MET A 147 -3.26 6.34 6.85
N GLN A 148 -3.44 6.13 8.16
CA GLN A 148 -4.15 7.08 9.03
C GLN A 148 -3.38 8.41 9.14
N GLU A 149 -2.07 8.36 9.39
CA GLU A 149 -1.20 9.55 9.45
C GLU A 149 -1.25 10.38 8.14
N GLU A 150 -1.25 9.73 6.98
CA GLU A 150 -1.32 10.41 5.67
C GLU A 150 -2.70 11.06 5.41
N SER A 151 -3.76 10.52 6.00
CA SER A 151 -5.12 11.06 5.89
C SER A 151 -5.32 12.33 6.72
N GLU A 152 -4.58 12.48 7.81
CA GLU A 152 -4.62 13.65 8.71
C GLU A 152 -3.76 14.82 8.22
N THR A 153 -2.80 14.53 7.33
CA THR A 153 -1.84 15.52 6.79
C THR A 153 -2.31 16.15 5.46
N SER A 154 -3.52 15.82 4.99
CA SER A 154 -4.11 16.32 3.72
C SER A 154 -5.14 17.44 3.93
#